data_AF-A0A537P5U1-F1
#
_entry.id   AF-A0A537P5U1-F1
#
_cell.length_a   1.000
_cell.length_b   1.000
_cell.length_c   1.000
_cell.angle_alpha   90.00
_cell.angle_beta   90.00
_cell.angle_gamma   90.00
#
_symmetry.space_group_name_H-M   'P 1'
#
loop_
_entity.id
_entity.type
_entity.pdbx_description
1 polymer ?
#
loop_
_entity_poly.entity_id
_entity_poly.type
_entity_poly.pdbx_seq_one_letter_code
_entity_poly.pdbx_strand_id
1 'polypeptide(L)' 'MITAYFSRMELAELYKELDRECEEFAHEHGEVTAAQGNLIAARIIEAARNNLLPKAPLAIIEP' A
#
# COMPACT_ATOMS: atom_id res chain seq x y z
N MET A 1 -23.37 2.65 -1.47
CA MET A 1 -21.99 2.28 -1.13
C MET A 1 -21.56 1.23 -2.14
N ILE A 2 -20.98 1.63 -3.28
CA ILE A 2 -20.48 0.67 -4.26
C ILE A 2 -19.17 0.17 -3.69
N THR A 3 -19.16 -1.04 -3.13
CA THR A 3 -17.91 -1.79 -2.96
C THR A 3 -17.43 -2.08 -4.36
N ALA A 4 -16.59 -1.20 -4.92
CA ALA A 4 -15.91 -1.47 -6.17
C ALA A 4 -15.03 -2.70 -5.92
N TYR A 5 -15.47 -3.84 -6.43
CA TYR A 5 -14.70 -5.07 -6.36
C TYR A 5 -13.57 -4.96 -7.38
N PHE A 6 -12.33 -5.11 -6.92
CA PHE A 6 -11.20 -5.25 -7.81
C PHE A 6 -11.29 -6.58 -8.54
N SER A 7 -11.05 -6.56 -9.84
CA SER A 7 -10.79 -7.77 -10.62
C SER A 7 -9.53 -8.47 -10.10
N ARG A 8 -9.40 -9.76 -10.45
CA ARG A 8 -8.20 -10.54 -10.13
C ARG A 8 -6.92 -9.88 -10.64
N MET A 9 -6.99 -9.23 -11.81
CA MET A 9 -5.84 -8.56 -12.42
C MET A 9 -5.47 -7.29 -11.65
N GLU A 10 -6.45 -6.47 -11.27
CA GLU A 10 -6.22 -5.29 -10.44
C GLU A 10 -5.65 -5.67 -9.07
N LEU A 11 -6.17 -6.73 -8.44
CA LEU A 11 -5.61 -7.24 -7.19
C LEU A 11 -4.14 -7.65 -7.34
N ALA A 12 -3.78 -8.35 -8.43
CA ALA A 12 -2.41 -8.77 -8.67
C ALA A 12 -1.45 -7.57 -8.80
N GLU A 13 -1.88 -6.50 -9.46
CA GLU A 13 -1.08 -5.27 -9.56
C GLU A 13 -0.98 -4.54 -8.22
N LEU A 14 -2.07 -4.49 -7.43
CA LEU A 14 -2.03 -3.90 -6.09
C LEU A 14 -1.10 -4.66 -5.14
N TYR A 15 -1.03 -6.00 -5.23
CA TYR A 15 -0.08 -6.78 -4.44
C TYR A 15 1.37 -6.53 -4.86
N LYS A 16 1.67 -6.40 -6.15
CA LYS A 16 3.01 -6.03 -6.62
C LYS A 16 3.44 -4.65 -6.12
N GLU A 17 2.50 -3.69 -6.12
CA GLU A 17 2.76 -2.35 -5.60
C GLU A 17 3.03 -2.38 -4.09
N LEU A 18 2.25 -3.17 -3.35
CA LEU A 18 2.45 -3.38 -1.91
C LEU A 18 3.83 -3.98 -1.62
N ASP A 19 4.21 -5.04 -2.33
CA ASP A 19 5.52 -5.68 -2.15
C ASP A 19 6.65 -4.69 -2.44
N ARG A 20 6.54 -3.92 -3.53
CA ARG A 20 7.54 -2.90 -3.88
C ARG A 20 7.66 -1.81 -2.82
N GLU A 21 6.55 -1.27 -2.33
CA GLU A 21 6.58 -0.23 -1.30
C GLU A 21 7.08 -0.76 0.05
N CYS A 22 6.80 -2.03 0.38
CA CYS A 22 7.37 -2.66 1.56
C CYS A 22 8.88 -2.85 1.42
N GLU A 23 9.38 -3.26 0.26
CA GLU A 23 10.83 -3.37 0.00
C GLU A 23 11.53 -2.00 0.06
N GLU A 24 10.94 -0.97 -0.55
CA GLU A 24 11.45 0.41 -0.50
C GLU A 24 11.48 0.92 0.95
N PHE A 25 10.39 0.76 1.70
CA PHE A 25 10.34 1.13 3.11
C PHE A 25 11.35 0.34 3.94
N ALA A 26 11.54 -0.95 3.64
CA ALA A 26 12.50 -1.78 4.33
C ALA A 26 13.94 -1.32 4.10
N HIS A 27 14.23 -0.89 2.87
CA HIS A 27 15.53 -0.37 2.48
C HIS A 27 15.86 0.94 3.21
N GLU A 28 14.87 1.82 3.40
CA GLU A 28 15.05 3.13 4.03
C GLU A 28 15.02 3.07 5.57
N HIS A 29 14.21 2.18 6.15
CA HIS A 29 13.88 2.20 7.58
C HIS A 29 14.19 0.88 8.33
N GLY A 30 14.63 -0.17 7.63
CA GLY A 30 14.82 -1.50 8.20
C GLY A 30 13.55 -2.35 8.18
N GLU A 31 13.53 -3.48 8.88
CA GLU A 31 12.46 -4.48 8.77
C GLU A 31 11.04 -3.90 8.90
N VAL A 32 10.15 -4.29 7.97
CA VAL A 32 8.75 -3.87 7.96
C VAL A 32 7.93 -4.74 8.91
N THR A 33 7.34 -4.12 9.92
CA THR A 33 6.40 -4.81 10.80
C THR A 33 5.07 -5.07 10.09
N ALA A 34 4.31 -6.08 10.56
CA ALA A 34 2.97 -6.36 10.03
C ALA A 34 2.03 -5.13 10.13
N ALA A 35 2.18 -4.31 11.16
CA ALA A 35 1.39 -3.08 11.31
C ALA A 35 1.71 -2.05 10.20
N GLN A 36 3.00 -1.87 9.88
CA GLN A 36 3.43 -0.99 8.79
C GLN A 36 2.97 -1.53 7.44
N GLY A 37 3.14 -2.84 7.17
CA GLY A 37 2.64 -3.46 5.95
C GLY A 37 1.13 -3.26 5.74
N ASN A 38 0.33 -3.37 6.80
CA ASN A 38 -1.11 -3.12 6.74
C ASN A 38 -1.45 -1.65 6.41
N LEU A 39 -0.68 -0.69 6.89
CA LEU A 39 -0.88 0.73 6.59
C LEU A 39 -0.54 1.05 5.14
N ILE A 40 0.55 0.47 4.62
CA ILE A 40 0.92 0.56 3.21
C ILE A 40 -0.21 0.00 2.34
N ALA A 41 -0.69 -1.20 2.67
CA ALA A 41 -1.80 -1.84 1.95
C ALA A 41 -3.08 -0.99 1.99
N ALA A 42 -3.44 -0.43 3.16
CA ALA A 42 -4.62 0.41 3.31
C ALA A 42 -4.55 1.65 2.41
N ARG A 43 -3.39 2.31 2.38
CA ARG A 43 -3.16 3.48 1.52
C ARG A 43 -3.26 3.14 0.04
N ILE A 44 -2.61 2.05 -0.40
CA ILE A 44 -2.65 1.60 -1.80
C ILE A 44 -4.09 1.30 -2.24
N ILE A 45 -4.86 0.61 -1.40
CA ILE A 45 -6.26 0.28 -1.67
C ILE A 45 -7.13 1.54 -1.73
N GLU A 46 -6.92 2.51 -0.83
CA GLU A 46 -7.64 3.78 -0.82
C GLU A 46 -7.33 4.62 -2.08
N ALA A 47 -6.06 4.71 -2.46
CA ALA A 47 -5.62 5.36 -3.69
C ALA A 47 -6.28 4.74 -4.92
N ALA A 48 -6.23 3.40 -5.02
CA ALA A 48 -6.86 2.64 -6.10
C ALA A 48 -8.38 2.84 -6.16
N ARG A 49 -9.07 2.88 -5.01
CA ARG A 49 -10.52 3.14 -4.95
C ARG A 49 -10.89 4.54 -5.42
N ASN A 50 -10.04 5.52 -5.15
CA ASN A 50 -10.30 6.90 -5.52
C ASN A 50 -9.87 7.24 -6.96
N ASN A 51 -9.33 6.29 -7.74
CA ASN A 51 -8.61 6.53 -9.00
C ASN A 51 -7.53 7.62 -8.88
N LEU A 52 -7.13 7.93 -7.65
CA LEU A 52 -6.09 8.85 -7.30
C LEU A 52 -4.85 7.98 -7.19
N LEU A 53 -4.06 7.90 -8.25
CA LEU A 53 -2.64 7.59 -8.09
C LEU A 53 -1.92 8.89 -7.73
N PRO A 54 -1.68 9.18 -6.44
CA PRO A 54 -0.51 9.94 -6.10
C PRO A 54 0.34 9.24 -5.03
N LYS A 55 1.64 9.17 -5.32
CA LYS A 55 2.72 8.86 -4.39
C LYS A 55 2.74 9.92 -3.28
N ALA A 56 2.14 9.65 -2.14
CA ALA A 56 2.42 10.39 -0.92
C ALA A 56 3.37 9.55 -0.05
N PRO A 57 4.46 10.08 0.50
CA PRO A 57 5.36 9.31 1.37
C PRO A 57 4.65 8.88 2.66
N LEU A 58 5.01 7.69 3.19
CA LEU A 58 4.47 7.20 4.47
C LEU A 58 5.00 8.09 5.60
N ALA A 59 4.12 8.52 6.50
CA ALA A 59 4.55 9.15 7.74
C ALA A 59 5.12 8.07 8.68
N ILE A 60 6.29 8.34 9.26
CA ILE A 60 6.92 7.48 10.26
C ILE A 60 6.01 7.44 11.49
N ILE A 61 5.61 6.24 11.91
CA ILE A 61 4.93 6.02 13.19
C ILE A 61 6.00 5.65 14.20
N GLU A 62 6.27 6.57 15.13
CA GLU A 62 7.12 6.31 16.28
C GLU A 62 6.40 5.40 17.31
N PRO A 63 7.15 4.61 18.10
CA PRO A 63 6.61 3.60 19.01
C PRO A 63 5.72 4.13 20.13
#